data_AF-A0AAD7T7N1-F1
#
_entry.id   AF-A0AAD7T7N1-F1
#
_cell.length_a   1.000
_cell.length_b   1.000
_cell.length_c   1.000
_cell.angle_alpha   90.00
_cell.angle_beta   90.00
_cell.angle_gamma   90.00
#
_symmetry.space_group_name_H-M   'P 1'
#
loop_
_entity.id
_entity.type
_entity.pdbx_description
1 polymer ?
#
loop_
_entity_poly.entity_id
_entity_poly.type
_entity_poly.pdbx_seq_one_letter_code
_entity_poly.pdbx_strand_id
1 'polypeptide(L)'
;MPFFVCGLFLGFVGTYIVLQANLVSNTYHRTVSQKSDKPVDTMNIGMTDISLTEGTIKDMTKDRSAKVRVLCWIMTSPLNLQEKTRHVRATWTTRCDKVLFMSSKETDFPTVGLNVSEGREQLYWKTVRAFQYIHKNHFDDADWFLKADDDTYVVLDNLRYLLSKYDTEQPIYFGSRFRPFVTQGYMSGGAGYVLSKEALRRFVEGFRVGKCTHTTHVEDVALGNCMETMRLLSVLPQHRRS
;
A
#
# COMPACT_ATOMS: atom_id res chain seq x y z
N MET A 1 32.78 15.42 -45.63
CA MET A 1 32.42 16.46 -44.65
C MET A 1 30.91 16.50 -44.28
N PRO A 2 30.18 15.38 -44.02
CA PRO A 2 28.87 15.47 -43.35
C PRO A 2 28.82 14.82 -41.95
N PHE A 3 29.75 13.92 -41.61
CA PHE A 3 29.71 13.18 -40.34
C PHE A 3 30.21 13.97 -39.12
N PHE A 4 30.99 15.04 -39.33
CA PHE A 4 31.55 15.82 -38.22
C PHE A 4 30.55 16.80 -37.60
N VAL A 5 29.53 17.23 -38.35
CA VAL A 5 28.56 18.24 -37.89
C VAL A 5 27.50 17.61 -36.97
N CYS A 6 27.07 16.37 -37.22
CA CYS A 6 26.12 15.67 -36.36
C CYS A 6 26.67 15.36 -34.95
N GLY A 7 27.97 15.08 -34.83
CA GLY A 7 28.60 14.79 -33.53
C GLY A 7 28.63 16.01 -32.60
N LEU A 8 28.80 17.21 -33.14
CA LEU A 8 28.79 18.46 -32.37
C LEU A 8 27.40 18.80 -31.82
N PHE A 9 26.33 18.56 -32.58
CA PHE A 9 24.96 18.82 -32.11
C PHE A 9 24.53 17.86 -30.99
N LEU A 10 24.84 16.57 -31.10
CA LEU A 10 24.51 15.60 -30.04
C LEU A 10 25.31 15.85 -28.76
N GLY A 11 26.57 16.26 -28.87
CA GLY A 11 27.40 16.63 -27.72
C GLY A 11 26.88 17.87 -26.98
N PHE A 12 26.47 18.92 -27.71
CA PHE A 12 25.93 20.14 -27.11
C PHE A 12 24.56 19.90 -26.44
N VAL A 13 23.69 19.09 -27.04
CA VAL A 13 22.38 18.76 -26.45
C VAL A 13 22.56 17.92 -25.19
N GLY A 14 23.46 16.92 -25.20
CA GLY A 14 23.75 16.09 -24.03
C GLY A 14 24.34 16.88 -22.86
N THR A 15 25.33 17.74 -23.14
CA THR A 15 25.93 18.60 -22.10
C THR A 15 24.95 19.64 -21.57
N TYR A 16 24.08 20.21 -22.42
CA TYR A 16 23.03 21.13 -22.01
C TYR A 16 22.01 20.45 -21.07
N ILE A 17 21.56 19.23 -21.39
CA ILE A 17 20.63 18.47 -20.54
C ILE A 17 21.26 18.16 -19.18
N VAL A 18 22.54 17.77 -19.14
CA VAL A 18 23.27 17.51 -17.89
C VAL A 18 23.45 18.79 -17.07
N LEU A 19 23.72 19.93 -17.71
CA LEU A 19 23.78 21.23 -17.04
C LEU A 19 22.44 21.64 -16.42
N GLN A 20 21.33 21.45 -17.15
CA GLN A 20 20.00 21.75 -16.63
C GLN A 20 19.62 20.84 -15.46
N ALA A 21 19.94 19.54 -15.53
CA ALA A 21 19.67 18.61 -14.44
C ALA A 21 20.45 18.98 -13.16
N ASN A 22 21.72 19.40 -13.30
CA ASN A 22 22.54 19.84 -12.17
C ASN A 22 22.06 21.17 -11.57
N LEU A 23 21.62 22.13 -12.40
CA LEU A 23 21.05 23.39 -11.92
C LEU A 23 19.74 23.17 -11.16
N VAL A 24 18.87 22.28 -11.65
CA VAL A 24 17.61 21.92 -10.97
C VAL A 24 17.89 21.24 -9.63
N SER A 25 18.84 20.31 -9.58
CA SER A 25 19.24 19.63 -8.34
C SER A 25 19.83 20.59 -7.30
N ASN A 26 20.70 21.51 -7.73
CA ASN A 26 21.28 22.53 -6.84
C ASN A 26 20.24 23.52 -6.31
N THR A 27 19.27 23.90 -7.15
CA THR A 27 18.18 24.79 -6.73
C THR A 27 17.27 24.10 -5.72
N TYR A 28 16.96 22.82 -5.94
CA TYR A 28 16.18 21.99 -5.02
C TYR A 28 16.87 21.83 -3.66
N HIS A 29 18.17 21.54 -3.63
CA HIS A 29 18.93 21.47 -2.39
C HIS A 29 19.00 22.81 -1.64
N ARG A 30 19.11 23.95 -2.36
CA ARG A 30 19.01 25.28 -1.75
C ARG A 30 17.65 25.54 -1.11
N THR A 31 16.55 25.16 -1.76
CA THR A 31 15.19 25.35 -1.21
C THR A 31 14.94 24.50 0.04
N VAL A 32 15.49 23.27 0.08
CA VAL A 32 15.37 22.38 1.25
C VAL A 32 16.19 22.89 2.43
N SER A 33 17.40 23.42 2.20
CA SER A 33 18.27 23.92 3.27
C SER A 33 17.76 25.22 3.92
N GLN A 34 16.85 25.95 3.25
CA GLN A 34 16.31 27.23 3.74
C GLN A 34 15.02 27.09 4.59
N LYS A 35 14.47 25.88 4.75
CA LYS A 35 13.19 25.67 5.46
C LYS A 35 13.33 25.27 6.93
N SER A 36 14.55 25.16 7.45
CA SER A 36 14.83 24.89 8.87
C SER A 36 15.30 26.16 9.56
N ASP A 37 14.36 26.96 10.08
CA ASP A 37 14.48 27.79 11.29
C ASP A 37 13.38 28.85 11.31
N LYS A 38 12.28 28.56 12.02
CA LYS A 38 11.39 29.60 12.57
C LYS A 38 10.95 29.18 13.98
N PRO A 39 11.06 30.07 14.98
CA PRO A 39 10.66 29.79 16.35
C PRO A 39 9.13 29.75 16.48
N VAL A 40 8.63 28.94 17.41
CA VAL A 40 7.21 28.79 17.74
C VAL A 40 6.81 29.93 18.68
N ASP A 41 5.89 30.79 18.26
CA ASP A 41 5.28 31.82 19.11
C ASP A 41 4.20 31.18 20.00
N THR A 42 4.39 31.27 21.31
CA THR A 42 3.43 30.79 22.33
C THR A 42 2.28 31.78 22.47
N MET A 43 1.06 31.36 22.13
CA MET A 43 -0.16 32.15 22.34
C MET A 43 -0.75 31.81 23.72
N ASN A 44 -0.69 32.76 24.66
CA ASN A 44 -1.35 32.67 25.97
C ASN A 44 -2.87 32.77 25.80
N ILE A 45 -3.60 31.70 26.14
CA ILE A 45 -5.05 31.75 26.33
C ILE A 45 -5.31 31.74 27.83
N GLY A 46 -5.81 32.87 28.34
CA GLY A 46 -6.30 32.98 29.71
C GLY A 46 -7.56 32.11 29.88
N MET A 47 -7.50 31.13 30.78
CA MET A 47 -8.61 30.28 31.13
C MET A 47 -9.29 30.86 32.37
N THR A 48 -10.48 31.44 32.21
CA THR A 48 -11.39 31.74 33.31
C THR A 48 -12.19 30.49 33.67
N ASP A 49 -12.28 30.22 34.98
CA ASP A 49 -12.89 29.04 35.58
C ASP A 49 -14.32 28.76 35.08
N ILE A 50 -14.48 27.59 34.45
CA ILE A 50 -15.79 26.95 34.30
C ILE A 50 -15.71 25.61 35.04
N SER A 51 -16.34 25.56 36.21
CA SER A 51 -16.50 24.36 37.03
C SER A 51 -17.52 23.41 36.40
N LEU A 52 -17.06 22.60 35.44
CA LEU A 52 -17.82 21.48 34.89
C LEU A 52 -17.45 20.20 35.64
N THR A 53 -18.47 19.55 36.19
CA THR A 53 -18.40 18.35 37.02
C THR A 53 -17.67 17.20 36.33
N GLU A 54 -16.73 16.59 37.05
CA GLU A 54 -15.88 15.45 36.67
C GLU A 54 -16.60 14.24 36.05
N GLY A 55 -17.91 14.12 36.26
CA GLY A 55 -18.76 13.06 35.70
C GLY A 55 -19.03 13.21 34.20
N THR A 56 -19.11 14.43 33.68
CA THR A 56 -19.50 14.68 32.27
C THR A 56 -18.32 14.53 31.30
N ILE A 57 -17.10 14.85 31.75
CA ILE A 57 -15.89 14.72 30.93
C ILE A 57 -15.49 13.25 30.74
N LYS A 58 -15.76 12.39 31.73
CA LYS A 58 -15.48 10.94 31.64
C LYS A 58 -16.38 10.21 30.63
N ASP A 59 -17.53 10.79 30.29
CA ASP A 59 -18.49 10.20 29.34
C ASP A 59 -18.31 10.71 27.90
N MET A 60 -17.61 11.83 27.71
CA MET A 60 -17.23 12.34 26.38
C MET A 60 -15.84 11.87 25.91
N THR A 61 -15.07 11.20 26.77
CA THR A 61 -13.68 10.76 26.48
C THR A 61 -13.49 9.24 26.48
N LYS A 62 -14.59 8.48 26.53
CA LYS A 62 -14.63 7.03 26.33
C LYS A 62 -15.56 6.80 25.14
N ASP A 63 -15.10 6.51 23.92
CA ASP A 63 -14.26 5.37 23.57
C ASP A 63 -13.62 5.55 22.17
N ARG A 64 -12.30 5.77 22.18
CA ARG A 64 -11.26 5.39 21.21
C ARG A 64 -11.48 5.71 19.72
N SER A 65 -10.58 6.52 19.15
CA SER A 65 -10.07 6.29 17.79
C SER A 65 -9.79 4.79 17.66
N ALA A 66 -10.68 4.06 16.97
CA ALA A 66 -10.59 2.61 16.90
C ALA A 66 -9.20 2.25 16.39
N LYS A 67 -8.48 1.42 17.15
CA LYS A 67 -7.12 1.01 16.78
C LYS A 67 -7.20 0.35 15.40
N VAL A 68 -6.60 0.96 14.38
CA VAL A 68 -6.56 0.43 13.01
C VAL A 68 -5.77 -0.88 13.02
N ARG A 69 -6.47 -2.02 12.87
CA ARG A 69 -5.86 -3.36 12.82
C ARG A 69 -5.53 -3.74 11.39
N VAL A 70 -4.25 -3.96 11.12
CA VAL A 70 -3.77 -4.30 9.77
C VAL A 70 -3.18 -5.71 9.78
N LEU A 71 -3.75 -6.58 8.94
CA LEU A 71 -3.15 -7.85 8.57
C LEU A 71 -2.28 -7.64 7.32
N CYS A 72 -1.00 -7.93 7.46
CA CYS A 72 -0.04 -7.88 6.37
C CYS A 72 0.17 -9.29 5.84
N TRP A 73 -0.11 -9.52 4.56
CA TRP A 73 0.21 -10.78 3.91
C TRP A 73 1.28 -10.54 2.84
N ILE A 74 2.38 -11.28 2.98
CA ILE A 74 3.58 -11.11 2.17
C ILE A 74 3.61 -12.23 1.14
N MET A 75 3.51 -11.87 -0.14
CA MET A 75 3.70 -12.80 -1.24
C MET A 75 5.18 -13.19 -1.33
N THR A 76 5.46 -14.49 -1.37
CA THR A 76 6.83 -14.98 -1.52
C THR A 76 6.89 -16.34 -2.26
N SER A 77 8.09 -16.86 -2.39
CA SER A 77 8.38 -18.20 -2.92
C SER A 77 9.37 -18.91 -2.00
N PRO A 78 9.44 -20.26 -2.05
CA PRO A 78 10.42 -21.02 -1.28
C PRO A 78 11.87 -20.59 -1.50
N LEU A 79 12.20 -20.10 -2.70
CA LEU A 79 13.55 -19.65 -3.05
C LEU A 79 13.90 -18.32 -2.37
N ASN A 80 12.91 -17.46 -2.10
CA ASN A 80 13.14 -16.12 -1.56
C ASN A 80 13.18 -16.08 -0.02
N LEU A 81 12.87 -17.18 0.66
CA LEU A 81 12.66 -17.18 2.12
C LEU A 81 13.87 -16.68 2.90
N GLN A 82 15.07 -17.16 2.52
CA GLN A 82 16.31 -16.81 3.20
C GLN A 82 16.93 -15.51 2.70
N GLU A 83 16.75 -15.18 1.42
CA GLU A 83 17.39 -13.99 0.82
C GLU A 83 16.57 -12.72 1.02
N LYS A 84 15.24 -12.84 1.09
CA LYS A 84 14.32 -11.70 1.11
C LYS A 84 13.37 -11.74 2.31
N THR A 85 12.57 -12.81 2.42
CA THR A 85 11.42 -12.86 3.34
C THR A 85 11.84 -12.76 4.81
N ARG A 86 13.00 -13.33 5.19
CA ARG A 86 13.54 -13.18 6.55
C ARG A 86 13.77 -11.71 6.94
N HIS A 87 14.17 -10.87 5.99
CA HIS A 87 14.47 -9.45 6.24
C HIS A 87 13.18 -8.67 6.41
N VAL A 88 12.17 -8.93 5.58
CA VAL A 88 10.82 -8.38 5.74
C VAL A 88 10.26 -8.77 7.12
N ARG A 89 10.35 -10.05 7.49
CA ARG A 89 9.92 -10.57 8.81
C ARG A 89 10.59 -9.88 9.99
N ALA A 90 11.90 -9.64 9.89
CA ALA A 90 12.69 -9.03 10.95
C ALA A 90 12.58 -7.51 11.04
N THR A 91 11.86 -6.86 10.11
CA THR A 91 11.79 -5.40 10.01
C THR A 91 10.36 -4.89 10.10
N TRP A 92 9.79 -4.35 9.01
CA TRP A 92 8.57 -3.55 9.06
C TRP A 92 7.33 -4.36 9.41
N THR A 93 7.30 -5.67 9.13
CA THR A 93 6.14 -6.51 9.44
C THR A 93 5.95 -6.74 10.94
N THR A 94 6.98 -6.49 11.76
CA THR A 94 6.87 -6.54 13.22
C THR A 94 5.85 -5.54 13.78
N ARG A 95 5.51 -4.50 12.99
CA ARG A 95 4.50 -3.51 13.35
C ARG A 95 3.08 -3.91 12.96
N CYS A 96 2.89 -4.94 12.13
CA CYS A 96 1.57 -5.43 11.72
C CYS A 96 0.83 -6.09 12.90
N ASP A 97 -0.50 -6.02 12.92
CA ASP A 97 -1.28 -6.69 13.98
C ASP A 97 -1.32 -8.20 13.77
N LYS A 98 -1.31 -8.64 12.51
CA LYS A 98 -1.05 -10.02 12.10
C LYS A 98 -0.20 -10.04 10.83
N VAL A 99 0.71 -11.00 10.72
CA VAL A 99 1.52 -11.22 9.53
C VAL A 99 1.36 -12.64 9.03
N LEU A 100 1.19 -12.81 7.71
CA LEU A 100 1.17 -14.10 7.04
C LEU A 100 2.17 -14.08 5.89
N PHE A 101 2.99 -15.11 5.77
CA PHE A 101 3.90 -15.28 4.64
C PHE A 101 3.30 -16.30 3.68
N MET A 102 2.83 -15.86 2.51
CA MET A 102 2.11 -16.69 1.55
C MET A 102 3.08 -17.26 0.51
N SER A 103 3.19 -18.58 0.43
CA SER A 103 4.13 -19.29 -0.45
C SER A 103 3.40 -20.35 -1.28
N SER A 104 4.01 -20.87 -2.35
CA SER A 104 3.45 -22.01 -3.11
C SER A 104 3.23 -23.24 -2.23
N LYS A 105 4.13 -23.47 -1.27
CA LYS A 105 4.13 -24.59 -0.34
C LYS A 105 4.49 -24.13 1.06
N GLU A 106 4.02 -24.90 2.04
CA GLU A 106 4.46 -24.80 3.42
C GLU A 106 5.91 -25.25 3.55
N THR A 107 6.65 -24.66 4.49
CA THR A 107 8.08 -24.87 4.72
C THR A 107 8.39 -24.74 6.21
N ASP A 108 9.64 -24.99 6.60
CA ASP A 108 10.10 -24.70 7.98
C ASP A 108 10.09 -23.21 8.32
N PHE A 109 10.17 -22.32 7.32
CA PHE A 109 9.78 -20.94 7.49
C PHE A 109 8.25 -20.89 7.62
N PRO A 110 7.68 -20.16 8.60
CA PRO A 110 6.24 -20.17 8.91
C PRO A 110 5.41 -19.54 7.77
N THR A 111 5.24 -20.30 6.71
CA THR A 111 4.53 -19.92 5.50
C THR A 111 3.19 -20.63 5.44
N VAL A 112 2.21 -19.94 4.89
CA VAL A 112 0.96 -20.56 4.45
C VAL A 112 1.18 -21.09 3.04
N GLY A 113 1.09 -22.42 2.87
CA GLY A 113 1.17 -23.08 1.58
C GLY A 113 -0.12 -22.94 0.78
N LEU A 114 -0.08 -22.20 -0.33
CA LEU A 114 -1.26 -21.93 -1.16
C LEU A 114 -1.61 -23.06 -2.13
N ASN A 115 -0.72 -24.03 -2.32
CA ASN A 115 -0.83 -25.11 -3.31
C ASN A 115 -1.06 -24.58 -4.73
N VAL A 116 -0.25 -23.59 -5.12
CA VAL A 116 -0.21 -22.99 -6.46
C VAL A 116 1.24 -23.01 -6.93
N SER A 117 1.47 -23.41 -8.18
CA SER A 117 2.80 -23.45 -8.78
C SER A 117 3.52 -22.08 -8.75
N GLU A 118 4.85 -22.11 -8.81
CA GLU A 118 5.65 -20.88 -8.97
C GLU A 118 5.59 -20.34 -10.40
N GLY A 119 5.94 -19.05 -10.54
CA GLY A 119 6.02 -18.37 -11.83
C GLY A 119 5.14 -17.14 -11.91
N ARG A 120 5.52 -16.21 -12.78
CA ARG A 120 4.84 -14.91 -12.94
C ARG A 120 3.36 -15.09 -13.31
N GLU A 121 3.07 -16.03 -14.18
CA GLU A 121 1.71 -16.35 -14.65
C GLU A 121 0.80 -16.91 -13.54
N GLN A 122 1.39 -17.39 -12.43
CA GLN A 122 0.66 -17.97 -11.31
C GLN A 122 0.42 -16.98 -10.16
N LEU A 123 0.98 -15.77 -10.24
CA LEU A 123 0.85 -14.76 -9.20
C LEU A 123 -0.61 -14.41 -8.92
N TYR A 124 -1.45 -14.33 -9.97
CA TYR A 124 -2.87 -14.09 -9.79
C TYR A 124 -3.54 -15.19 -8.97
N TRP A 125 -3.30 -16.46 -9.30
CA TRP A 125 -3.85 -17.57 -8.54
C TRP A 125 -3.35 -17.62 -7.10
N LYS A 126 -2.07 -17.30 -6.88
CA LYS A 126 -1.54 -17.13 -5.52
C LYS A 126 -2.28 -16.04 -4.76
N THR A 127 -2.50 -14.86 -5.38
CA THR A 127 -3.25 -13.77 -4.77
C THR A 127 -4.68 -14.19 -4.42
N VAL A 128 -5.38 -14.87 -5.32
CA VAL A 128 -6.74 -15.36 -5.08
C VAL A 128 -6.76 -16.36 -3.92
N ARG A 129 -5.85 -17.34 -3.90
CA ARG A 129 -5.77 -18.33 -2.81
C ARG A 129 -5.37 -17.68 -1.47
N ALA A 130 -4.48 -16.69 -1.49
CA ALA A 130 -4.12 -15.93 -0.29
C ALA A 130 -5.34 -15.22 0.29
N PHE A 131 -6.10 -14.49 -0.54
CA PHE A 131 -7.30 -13.81 -0.07
C PHE A 131 -8.41 -14.75 0.39
N GLN A 132 -8.61 -15.88 -0.28
CA GLN A 132 -9.54 -16.92 0.18
C GLN A 132 -9.11 -17.50 1.54
N TYR A 133 -7.81 -17.76 1.74
CA TYR A 133 -7.28 -18.22 3.01
C TYR A 133 -7.48 -17.18 4.12
N ILE A 134 -7.17 -15.91 3.85
CA ILE A 134 -7.34 -14.81 4.81
C ILE A 134 -8.82 -14.65 5.17
N HIS A 135 -9.72 -14.62 4.17
CA HIS A 135 -11.16 -14.50 4.41
C HIS A 135 -11.72 -15.68 5.21
N LYS A 136 -11.19 -16.89 5.00
CA LYS A 136 -11.65 -18.07 5.74
C LYS A 136 -11.16 -18.09 7.19
N ASN A 137 -9.90 -17.74 7.43
CA ASN A 137 -9.24 -18.02 8.71
C ASN A 137 -8.95 -16.77 9.56
N HIS A 138 -8.92 -15.58 8.96
CA HIS A 138 -8.39 -14.36 9.57
C HIS A 138 -9.23 -13.12 9.26
N PHE A 139 -10.47 -13.28 8.79
CA PHE A 139 -11.33 -12.16 8.41
C PHE A 139 -11.69 -11.23 9.57
N ASP A 140 -11.79 -11.78 10.79
CA ASP A 140 -12.11 -11.01 11.99
C ASP A 140 -10.88 -10.58 12.80
N ASP A 141 -9.70 -11.06 12.42
CA ASP A 141 -8.44 -10.74 13.08
C ASP A 141 -7.95 -9.31 12.75
N ALA A 142 -8.45 -8.70 11.67
CA ALA A 142 -8.06 -7.36 11.23
C ALA A 142 -9.22 -6.63 10.54
N ASP A 143 -9.03 -5.32 10.33
CA ASP A 143 -9.98 -4.45 9.64
C ASP A 143 -9.49 -4.09 8.23
N TRP A 144 -8.17 -4.20 8.01
CA TRP A 144 -7.49 -3.89 6.77
C TRP A 144 -6.52 -4.99 6.37
N PHE A 145 -6.48 -5.32 5.08
CA PHE A 145 -5.71 -6.43 4.52
C PHE A 145 -4.71 -5.92 3.49
N LEU A 146 -3.44 -5.82 3.91
CA LEU A 146 -2.34 -5.31 3.11
C LEU A 146 -1.62 -6.45 2.39
N LYS A 147 -1.61 -6.41 1.05
CA LYS A 147 -0.71 -7.19 0.20
C LYS A 147 0.62 -6.46 0.05
N ALA A 148 1.72 -7.16 0.23
CA ALA A 148 3.06 -6.69 -0.12
C ALA A 148 3.90 -7.85 -0.69
N ASP A 149 4.95 -7.53 -1.45
CA ASP A 149 5.92 -8.52 -1.93
C ASP A 149 7.11 -8.64 -0.96
N ASP A 150 7.89 -9.72 -1.09
CA ASP A 150 9.06 -9.97 -0.24
C ASP A 150 10.24 -9.00 -0.46
N ASP A 151 10.13 -8.09 -1.41
CA ASP A 151 11.04 -6.95 -1.66
C ASP A 151 10.38 -5.58 -1.43
N THR A 152 9.21 -5.54 -0.79
CA THR A 152 8.50 -4.30 -0.43
C THR A 152 8.83 -3.84 0.99
N TYR A 153 8.90 -2.53 1.22
CA TYR A 153 8.98 -1.92 2.55
C TYR A 153 7.81 -0.96 2.80
N VAL A 154 7.14 -1.09 3.95
CA VAL A 154 5.96 -0.26 4.29
C VAL A 154 6.16 0.45 5.62
N VAL A 155 5.99 1.78 5.63
CA VAL A 155 5.92 2.57 6.86
C VAL A 155 4.52 2.45 7.44
N LEU A 156 4.30 1.44 8.28
CA LEU A 156 2.96 1.06 8.73
C LEU A 156 2.23 2.15 9.53
N ASP A 157 2.96 3.02 10.23
CA ASP A 157 2.35 4.13 10.99
C ASP A 157 1.72 5.17 10.04
N ASN A 158 2.38 5.46 8.91
CA ASN A 158 1.82 6.31 7.86
C ASN A 158 0.59 5.65 7.22
N LEU A 159 0.65 4.33 7.02
CA LEU A 159 -0.49 3.58 6.50
C LEU A 159 -1.68 3.66 7.47
N ARG A 160 -1.48 3.41 8.77
CA ARG A 160 -2.55 3.51 9.78
C ARG A 160 -3.16 4.91 9.84
N TYR A 161 -2.33 5.96 9.73
CA TYR A 161 -2.82 7.34 9.68
C TYR A 161 -3.67 7.64 8.44
N LEU A 162 -3.36 7.02 7.29
CA LEU A 162 -4.21 7.11 6.11
C LEU A 162 -5.53 6.37 6.33
N LEU A 163 -5.46 5.12 6.81
CA LEU A 163 -6.59 4.22 6.95
C LEU A 163 -7.58 4.62 8.04
N SER A 164 -7.13 5.30 9.09
CA SER A 164 -7.98 5.77 10.20
C SER A 164 -9.08 6.76 9.79
N LYS A 165 -9.02 7.27 8.56
CA LYS A 165 -9.97 8.25 8.00
C LYS A 165 -11.12 7.61 7.23
N TYR A 166 -11.12 6.28 7.09
CA TYR A 166 -12.05 5.57 6.23
C TYR A 166 -12.79 4.48 7.00
N ASP A 167 -14.04 4.26 6.60
CA ASP A 167 -14.87 3.17 7.11
C ASP A 167 -14.51 1.85 6.43
N THR A 168 -14.28 0.81 7.23
CA THR A 168 -13.86 -0.51 6.78
C THR A 168 -15.00 -1.30 6.11
N GLU A 169 -16.25 -0.90 6.33
CA GLU A 169 -17.42 -1.47 5.67
C GLU A 169 -17.72 -0.82 4.31
N GLN A 170 -16.97 0.21 3.92
CA GLN A 170 -17.00 0.70 2.55
C GLN A 170 -16.20 -0.23 1.63
N PRO A 171 -16.64 -0.48 0.38
CA PRO A 171 -15.94 -1.36 -0.56
C PRO A 171 -14.75 -0.64 -1.21
N ILE A 172 -13.76 -0.22 -0.42
CA ILE A 172 -12.62 0.60 -0.87
C ILE A 172 -11.29 -0.16 -0.84
N TYR A 173 -10.39 0.19 -1.74
CA TYR A 173 -9.02 -0.28 -1.76
C TYR A 173 -8.05 0.81 -2.20
N PHE A 174 -6.81 0.74 -1.69
CA PHE A 174 -5.77 1.73 -1.91
C PHE A 174 -4.51 1.07 -2.49
N GLY A 175 -3.68 1.88 -3.15
CA GLY A 175 -2.39 1.48 -3.69
C GLY A 175 -1.87 2.51 -4.70
N SER A 176 -0.86 2.13 -5.48
CA SER A 176 -0.36 2.97 -6.57
C SER A 176 -1.19 2.75 -7.84
N ARG A 177 -2.11 3.67 -8.14
CA ARG A 177 -3.11 3.48 -9.20
C ARG A 177 -2.55 3.70 -10.61
N PHE A 178 -2.66 2.70 -11.45
CA PHE A 178 -2.40 2.72 -12.89
C PHE A 178 -3.74 2.70 -13.65
N ARG A 179 -3.76 3.24 -14.87
CA ARG A 179 -4.96 3.34 -15.72
C ARG A 179 -4.88 2.74 -17.16
N PRO A 180 -3.78 2.11 -17.64
CA PRO A 180 -3.71 1.70 -19.04
C PRO A 180 -4.65 0.54 -19.41
N PHE A 181 -5.14 -0.27 -18.44
CA PHE A 181 -5.82 -1.54 -18.74
C PHE A 181 -7.17 -1.75 -18.05
N VAL A 182 -7.55 -0.92 -17.08
CA VAL A 182 -8.83 -1.02 -16.33
C VAL A 182 -9.44 0.37 -16.26
N THR A 183 -10.73 0.51 -16.53
CA THR A 183 -11.39 1.83 -16.68
C THR A 183 -11.32 2.66 -15.40
N GLN A 184 -11.64 2.07 -14.24
CA GLN A 184 -11.47 2.72 -12.93
C GLN A 184 -10.00 2.82 -12.48
N GLY A 185 -9.11 2.09 -13.16
CA GLY A 185 -7.73 1.86 -12.79
C GLY A 185 -7.52 0.64 -11.89
N TYR A 186 -6.28 0.25 -11.71
CA TYR A 186 -5.85 -0.88 -10.89
C TYR A 186 -4.61 -0.48 -10.06
N MET A 187 -4.35 -1.17 -8.95
CA MET A 187 -3.19 -0.84 -8.10
C MET A 187 -2.00 -1.70 -8.50
N SER A 188 -0.83 -1.10 -8.70
CA SER A 188 0.41 -1.82 -8.98
C SER A 188 0.69 -2.89 -7.92
N GLY A 189 0.94 -4.12 -8.34
CA GLY A 189 1.19 -5.26 -7.44
C GLY A 189 2.42 -5.05 -6.55
N GLY A 190 3.53 -4.58 -7.12
CA GLY A 190 4.81 -4.39 -6.40
C GLY A 190 4.83 -3.20 -5.45
N ALA A 191 3.96 -2.19 -5.66
CA ALA A 191 3.79 -1.11 -4.68
C ALA A 191 3.02 -1.58 -3.43
N GLY A 192 2.37 -2.75 -3.52
CA GLY A 192 1.40 -3.21 -2.55
C GLY A 192 0.05 -2.51 -2.69
N TYR A 193 -0.97 -3.15 -2.13
CA TYR A 193 -2.33 -2.61 -2.07
C TYR A 193 -3.02 -3.09 -0.80
N VAL A 194 -3.95 -2.29 -0.31
CA VAL A 194 -4.69 -2.57 0.92
C VAL A 194 -6.18 -2.54 0.66
N LEU A 195 -6.86 -3.59 1.14
CA LEU A 195 -8.30 -3.75 1.04
C LEU A 195 -8.93 -3.48 2.40
N SER A 196 -10.06 -2.79 2.38
CA SER A 196 -11.00 -2.75 3.51
C SER A 196 -11.65 -4.13 3.75
N LYS A 197 -12.33 -4.26 4.88
CA LYS A 197 -13.06 -5.49 5.26
C LYS A 197 -14.16 -5.84 4.27
N GLU A 198 -14.98 -4.88 3.88
CA GLU A 198 -15.99 -5.09 2.83
C GLU A 198 -15.34 -5.38 1.47
N ALA A 199 -14.18 -4.79 1.18
CA ALA A 199 -13.49 -5.06 -0.08
C ALA A 199 -13.04 -6.51 -0.22
N LEU A 200 -12.43 -7.07 0.83
CA LEU A 200 -12.04 -8.48 0.85
C LEU A 200 -13.26 -9.40 0.72
N ARG A 201 -14.35 -9.10 1.44
CA ARG A 201 -15.60 -9.86 1.40
C ARG A 201 -16.15 -9.96 -0.02
N ARG A 202 -16.29 -8.82 -0.71
CA ARG A 202 -16.78 -8.78 -2.10
C ARG A 202 -15.83 -9.43 -3.09
N PHE A 203 -14.53 -9.24 -2.93
CA PHE A 203 -13.55 -9.86 -3.82
C PHE A 203 -13.67 -11.38 -3.79
N VAL A 204 -13.69 -11.98 -2.59
CA VAL A 204 -13.83 -13.44 -2.43
C VAL A 204 -15.19 -13.93 -2.91
N GLU A 205 -16.26 -13.18 -2.62
CA GLU A 205 -17.61 -13.47 -3.11
C GLU A 205 -17.66 -13.51 -4.65
N GLY A 206 -16.93 -12.61 -5.33
CA GLY A 206 -16.87 -12.55 -6.79
C GLY A 206 -16.42 -13.86 -7.43
N PHE A 207 -15.48 -14.58 -6.83
CA PHE A 207 -15.08 -15.92 -7.28
C PHE A 207 -16.11 -16.98 -6.92
N ARG A 208 -16.72 -16.89 -5.73
CA ARG A 208 -17.74 -17.85 -5.28
C ARG A 208 -18.95 -17.88 -6.20
N VAL A 209 -19.37 -16.72 -6.70
CA VAL A 209 -20.51 -16.58 -7.64
C VAL A 209 -20.09 -16.58 -9.12
N GLY A 210 -18.82 -16.83 -9.43
CA GLY A 210 -18.32 -16.91 -10.80
C GLY A 210 -18.27 -15.60 -11.59
N LYS A 211 -18.37 -14.44 -10.91
CA LYS A 211 -18.21 -13.11 -11.53
C LYS A 211 -16.75 -12.75 -11.79
N CYS A 212 -15.84 -13.23 -10.96
CA CYS A 212 -14.40 -13.06 -11.14
C CYS A 212 -13.76 -14.37 -11.58
N THR A 213 -12.91 -14.28 -12.59
CA THR A 213 -12.16 -15.40 -13.16
C THR A 213 -10.76 -14.93 -13.55
N HIS A 214 -9.92 -15.85 -14.03
CA HIS A 214 -8.61 -15.49 -14.56
C HIS A 214 -8.73 -14.79 -15.91
N THR A 215 -8.59 -13.46 -15.93
CA THR A 215 -8.70 -12.65 -17.16
C THR A 215 -7.38 -12.43 -17.88
N THR A 216 -6.26 -12.39 -17.15
CA THR A 216 -4.92 -12.15 -17.69
C THR A 216 -3.86 -12.73 -16.73
N HIS A 217 -2.68 -13.02 -17.26
CA HIS A 217 -1.54 -13.47 -16.47
C HIS A 217 -0.87 -12.36 -15.65
N VAL A 218 -1.24 -11.10 -15.91
CA VAL A 218 -0.76 -9.95 -15.15
C VAL A 218 -1.64 -9.77 -13.90
N GLU A 219 -1.08 -10.16 -12.76
CA GLU A 219 -1.80 -10.26 -11.48
C GLU A 219 -2.60 -9.02 -11.10
N ASP A 220 -1.98 -7.84 -11.14
CA ASP A 220 -2.60 -6.60 -10.69
C ASP A 220 -3.69 -6.09 -11.64
N VAL A 221 -3.54 -6.33 -12.95
CA VAL A 221 -4.58 -6.06 -13.96
C VAL A 221 -5.78 -7.01 -13.77
N ALA A 222 -5.53 -8.31 -13.61
CA ALA A 222 -6.59 -9.30 -13.38
C ALA A 222 -7.33 -9.03 -12.06
N LEU A 223 -6.60 -8.63 -11.03
CA LEU A 223 -7.17 -8.17 -9.77
C LEU A 223 -8.06 -6.94 -9.98
N GLY A 224 -7.53 -5.92 -10.68
CA GLY A 224 -8.25 -4.68 -10.98
C GLY A 224 -9.56 -4.89 -11.73
N ASN A 225 -9.58 -5.79 -12.73
CA ASN A 225 -10.81 -6.17 -13.45
C ASN A 225 -11.87 -6.76 -12.51
N CYS A 226 -11.46 -7.65 -11.60
CA CYS A 226 -12.37 -8.21 -10.60
C CYS A 226 -12.85 -7.12 -9.63
N MET A 227 -11.96 -6.21 -9.21
CA MET A 227 -12.33 -5.10 -8.33
C MET A 227 -13.43 -4.23 -8.96
N GLU A 228 -13.27 -3.87 -10.23
CA GLU A 228 -14.27 -3.09 -10.98
C GLU A 228 -15.59 -3.85 -11.14
N THR A 229 -15.52 -5.13 -11.51
CA THR A 229 -16.70 -6.02 -11.64
C THR A 229 -17.49 -6.11 -10.34
N MET A 230 -16.80 -6.17 -9.20
CA MET A 230 -17.39 -6.25 -7.86
C MET A 230 -17.70 -4.88 -7.25
N ARG A 231 -17.59 -3.79 -8.04
CA ARG A 231 -17.89 -2.41 -7.65
C ARG A 231 -17.09 -1.94 -6.44
N LEU A 232 -15.80 -2.28 -6.43
CA LEU A 232 -14.83 -1.86 -5.44
C LEU A 232 -14.19 -0.54 -5.89
N LEU A 233 -14.13 0.43 -4.99
CA LEU A 233 -13.71 1.79 -5.29
C LEU A 233 -12.20 1.96 -5.12
N SER A 234 -11.52 2.33 -6.21
CA SER A 234 -10.11 2.72 -6.17
C SER A 234 -9.98 4.12 -5.57
N VAL A 235 -9.43 4.22 -4.35
CA VAL A 235 -9.29 5.50 -3.66
C VAL A 235 -7.86 6.01 -3.84
N LEU A 236 -7.74 7.24 -4.34
CA LEU A 236 -6.49 7.99 -4.26
C LEU A 236 -6.55 8.91 -3.04
N PRO A 237 -5.56 8.85 -2.14
CA PRO A 237 -5.43 9.83 -1.08
C PRO A 237 -5.37 11.22 -1.70
N GLN A 238 -6.30 12.10 -1.33
CA GLN A 238 -6.25 13.48 -1.78
C GLN A 238 -5.00 14.13 -1.16
N HIS A 239 -4.05 14.56 -1.99
CA HIS A 239 -3.05 15.51 -1.54
C HIS A 239 -3.79 16.81 -1.23
N ARG A 240 -3.87 17.19 0.07
CA ARG A 240 -4.09 18.60 0.40
C ARG A 240 -2.93 19.36 -0.23
N ARG A 241 -3.18 20.04 -1.35
CA ARG A 241 -2.35 21.15 -1.78
C ARG A 241 -2.61 22.25 -0.75
N SER A 242 -1.76 22.31 0.27
CA SER A 242 -1.61 23.50 1.13
C SER A 242 -0.80 24.54 0.39
#